data_AF-A0A1J0GJF7-F1
#
_entry.id   AF-A0A1J0GJF7-F1
#
_cell.length_a   1.000
_cell.length_b   1.000
_cell.length_c   1.000
_cell.angle_alpha   90.00
_cell.angle_beta   90.00
_cell.angle_gamma   90.00
#
_symmetry.space_group_name_H-M   'P 1'
#
loop_
_entity.id
_entity.type
_entity.pdbx_description
1 polymer ?
#
loop_
_entity_poly.entity_id
_entity_poly.type
_entity_poly.pdbx_seq_one_letter_code
_entity_poly.pdbx_strand_id
1 'polypeptide(L)'
;MHNILHRIKTKLKRRYIKPKRSDYLQKIYERNPTTGNYVIQVGIDKYTDIFNDWDNAPFRKRDMDPDLVIFLENCFEEIPEKYGVDICFYLPKGGKDISREESLIAGIKTYYSFYLHQEIKILKNNYHKIFKYVLIALSLLGVSVFLGSSGDKNIILGTIQQGFNIGGWVFLWEVISMVFFPGREVSSEISKYQRFLNSLIYFKYGNENS
;
A
#
# COMPACT_ATOMS: atom_id res chain seq x y z
N MET A 1 -40.86 12.25 -45.68
CA MET A 1 -39.55 11.84 -45.14
C MET A 1 -39.25 12.47 -43.76
N HIS A 2 -40.22 12.46 -42.82
CA HIS A 2 -40.05 13.14 -41.51
C HIS A 2 -40.21 12.20 -40.29
N ASN A 3 -40.43 10.89 -40.52
CA ASN A 3 -40.77 9.93 -39.46
C ASN A 3 -39.73 8.83 -39.21
N ILE A 4 -38.57 8.87 -39.87
CA ILE A 4 -37.51 7.86 -39.68
C ILE A 4 -36.41 8.35 -38.72
N LEU A 5 -36.16 9.67 -38.66
CA LEU A 5 -35.13 10.26 -37.79
C LEU A 5 -35.50 10.30 -36.30
N HIS A 6 -36.79 10.22 -35.94
CA HIS A 6 -37.20 10.17 -34.54
C HIS A 6 -37.08 8.76 -33.93
N ARG A 7 -37.07 7.70 -34.76
CA ARG A 7 -37.00 6.31 -34.29
C ARG A 7 -35.58 5.85 -33.95
N ILE A 8 -34.55 6.63 -34.29
CA ILE A 8 -33.14 6.31 -34.04
C ILE A 8 -32.62 7.00 -32.76
N LYS A 9 -33.22 8.12 -32.33
CA LYS A 9 -32.82 8.81 -31.08
C LYS A 9 -33.28 8.13 -29.79
N THR A 10 -34.13 7.11 -29.86
CA THR A 10 -34.67 6.40 -28.68
C THR A 10 -33.95 5.11 -28.32
N LYS A 11 -32.77 4.80 -28.89
CA LYS A 11 -32.02 3.57 -28.57
C LYS A 11 -30.65 3.73 -27.92
N LEU A 12 -30.12 4.93 -27.72
CA LEU A 12 -28.77 5.12 -27.17
C LEU A 12 -28.70 6.25 -26.14
N LYS A 13 -29.49 6.12 -25.08
CA LYS A 13 -29.18 6.78 -23.80
C LYS A 13 -29.29 5.74 -22.68
N ARG A 14 -28.47 4.68 -22.77
CA ARG A 14 -28.11 3.93 -21.56
C ARG A 14 -27.43 4.94 -20.65
N ARG A 15 -28.18 5.45 -19.66
CA ARG A 15 -27.59 6.15 -18.51
C ARG A 15 -26.43 5.27 -18.05
N TYR A 16 -25.21 5.78 -18.12
CA TYR A 16 -24.07 5.15 -17.48
C TYR A 16 -24.35 5.20 -15.98
N ILE A 17 -24.97 4.14 -15.45
CA ILE A 17 -25.13 3.95 -14.02
C ILE A 17 -23.76 3.45 -13.57
N LYS A 18 -23.01 4.29 -12.84
CA LYS A 18 -21.73 3.90 -12.26
C LYS A 18 -22.00 2.68 -11.36
N PRO A 19 -21.55 1.46 -11.74
CA PRO A 19 -21.82 0.28 -10.94
C PRO A 19 -21.20 0.46 -9.55
N LYS A 20 -21.82 -0.13 -8.53
CA LYS A 20 -21.23 -0.15 -7.18
C LYS A 20 -19.86 -0.84 -7.30
N ARG A 21 -18.83 -0.37 -6.58
CA ARG A 21 -17.47 -0.92 -6.73
C ARG A 21 -17.42 -2.47 -6.61
N SER A 22 -18.32 -3.09 -5.85
CA SER A 22 -18.38 -4.56 -5.76
C SER A 22 -18.72 -5.25 -7.09
N ASP A 23 -19.51 -4.62 -7.95
CA ASP A 23 -20.07 -5.25 -9.14
C ASP A 23 -19.09 -5.31 -10.31
N TYR A 24 -18.04 -4.47 -10.30
CA TYR A 24 -16.94 -4.60 -11.26
C TYR A 24 -15.89 -5.60 -10.78
N LEU A 25 -15.61 -5.64 -9.47
CA LEU A 25 -14.62 -6.58 -8.91
C LEU A 25 -15.04 -8.02 -9.17
N GLN A 26 -16.32 -8.33 -9.01
CA GLN A 26 -16.87 -9.66 -9.31
C GLN A 26 -16.77 -10.07 -10.79
N LYS A 27 -16.49 -9.12 -11.71
CA LYS A 27 -16.27 -9.42 -13.13
C LYS A 27 -14.81 -9.70 -13.46
N ILE A 28 -13.89 -9.25 -12.61
CA ILE A 28 -12.43 -9.35 -12.83
C ILE A 28 -11.86 -10.47 -11.97
N TYR A 29 -12.28 -10.55 -10.71
CA TYR A 29 -11.77 -11.49 -9.72
C TYR A 29 -12.84 -12.51 -9.34
N GLU A 30 -12.43 -13.77 -9.37
CA GLU A 30 -13.21 -14.86 -8.80
C GLU A 30 -13.26 -14.75 -7.28
N ARG A 31 -14.26 -15.41 -6.68
CA ARG A 31 -14.31 -15.59 -5.23
C ARG A 31 -13.98 -17.02 -4.88
N ASN A 32 -13.13 -17.19 -3.87
CA ASN A 32 -12.90 -18.48 -3.26
C ASN A 32 -14.20 -18.92 -2.56
N PRO A 33 -14.81 -20.05 -2.93
CA PRO A 33 -16.07 -20.50 -2.33
C PRO A 33 -15.91 -20.89 -0.84
N THR A 34 -14.69 -21.22 -0.41
CA THR A 34 -14.39 -21.64 0.96
C THR A 34 -14.13 -20.45 1.88
N THR A 35 -13.28 -19.51 1.46
CA THR A 35 -12.90 -18.34 2.29
C THR A 35 -13.80 -17.12 2.05
N GLY A 36 -14.48 -17.05 0.91
CA GLY A 36 -15.24 -15.89 0.46
C GLY A 36 -14.38 -14.72 -0.04
N ASN A 37 -13.04 -14.87 -0.04
CA ASN A 37 -12.07 -13.88 -0.48
C ASN A 37 -12.03 -13.75 -2.00
N TYR A 38 -11.55 -12.63 -2.51
CA TYR A 38 -11.22 -12.51 -3.93
C TYR A 38 -9.93 -13.28 -4.23
N VAL A 39 -9.88 -13.95 -5.38
CA VAL A 39 -8.73 -14.75 -5.79
C VAL A 39 -7.97 -14.04 -6.90
N ILE A 40 -6.70 -13.76 -6.65
CA ILE A 40 -5.76 -13.35 -7.68
C ILE A 40 -5.19 -14.61 -8.31
N GLN A 41 -5.41 -14.76 -9.62
CA GLN A 41 -4.98 -15.92 -10.39
C GLN A 41 -3.70 -15.55 -11.15
N VAL A 42 -2.63 -16.32 -10.92
CA VAL A 42 -1.33 -16.11 -11.56
C VAL A 42 -0.97 -17.37 -12.34
N GLY A 43 -0.81 -17.26 -13.65
CA GLY A 43 -0.29 -18.35 -14.48
C GLY A 43 1.23 -18.32 -14.51
N ILE A 44 1.88 -19.44 -14.16
CA ILE A 44 3.34 -19.61 -14.26
C ILE A 44 3.65 -20.93 -14.96
N ASP A 45 4.73 -20.97 -15.75
CA ASP A 45 5.12 -22.20 -16.46
C ASP A 45 5.91 -23.13 -15.54
N LYS A 46 6.73 -22.55 -14.65
CA LYS A 46 7.57 -23.27 -13.68
C LYS A 46 7.58 -22.52 -12.35
N TYR A 47 7.88 -23.26 -11.29
CA TYR A 47 8.05 -22.70 -9.94
C TYR A 47 9.14 -21.62 -9.84
N THR A 48 10.14 -21.67 -10.72
CA THR A 48 11.24 -20.70 -10.76
C THR A 48 10.77 -19.31 -11.15
N ASP A 49 9.68 -19.22 -11.92
CA ASP A 49 9.17 -17.96 -12.49
C ASP A 49 8.60 -17.01 -11.41
N ILE A 50 8.40 -17.50 -10.19
CA ILE A 50 8.00 -16.68 -9.03
C ILE A 50 9.16 -15.78 -8.56
N PHE A 51 10.40 -16.17 -8.85
CA PHE A 51 11.59 -15.53 -8.32
C PHE A 51 12.49 -15.00 -9.41
N ASN A 52 13.29 -14.01 -9.04
CA ASN A 52 14.24 -13.37 -9.94
C ASN A 52 15.30 -14.37 -10.42
N ASP A 53 15.47 -14.51 -11.74
CA ASP A 53 16.44 -15.39 -12.39
C ASP A 53 17.91 -15.10 -12.01
N TRP A 54 18.21 -13.86 -11.63
CA TRP A 54 19.56 -13.41 -11.27
C TRP A 54 19.94 -13.79 -9.84
N ASP A 55 18.96 -14.13 -9.01
CA ASP A 55 19.18 -14.45 -7.61
C ASP A 55 19.40 -15.96 -7.41
N ASN A 56 20.64 -16.36 -7.11
CA ASN A 56 20.97 -17.75 -6.83
C ASN A 56 20.68 -18.19 -5.38
N ALA A 57 19.98 -17.38 -4.59
CA ALA A 57 19.59 -17.76 -3.25
C ALA A 57 18.60 -18.94 -3.23
N PRO A 58 18.57 -19.74 -2.14
CA PRO A 58 17.50 -20.70 -1.93
C PRO A 58 16.13 -20.01 -1.92
N PHE A 59 15.08 -20.68 -2.43
CA PHE A 59 13.72 -20.10 -2.55
C PHE A 59 13.22 -19.35 -1.32
N ARG A 60 13.56 -19.81 -0.12
CA ARG A 60 13.16 -19.17 1.14
C ARG A 60 13.73 -17.75 1.33
N LYS A 61 14.80 -17.39 0.62
CA LYS A 61 15.50 -16.10 0.71
C LYS A 61 15.60 -15.38 -0.64
N ARG A 62 15.04 -15.96 -1.69
CA ARG A 62 15.18 -15.47 -3.05
C ARG A 62 14.26 -14.27 -3.28
N ASP A 63 14.76 -13.30 -4.02
CA ASP A 63 14.00 -12.13 -4.41
C ASP A 63 12.88 -12.51 -5.38
N MET A 64 11.70 -11.90 -5.22
CA MET A 64 10.58 -12.16 -6.12
C MET A 64 10.84 -11.54 -7.49
N ASP A 65 10.25 -12.14 -8.51
CA ASP A 65 10.28 -11.54 -9.84
C ASP A 65 9.60 -10.15 -9.84
N PRO A 66 10.24 -9.09 -10.36
CA PRO A 66 9.69 -7.74 -10.32
C PRO A 66 8.35 -7.58 -11.03
N ASP A 67 8.14 -8.28 -12.16
CA ASP A 67 6.89 -8.20 -12.91
C ASP A 67 5.76 -8.86 -12.14
N LEU A 68 6.06 -9.99 -11.48
CA LEU A 68 5.11 -10.63 -10.57
C LEU A 68 4.74 -9.74 -9.37
N VAL A 69 5.73 -9.07 -8.76
CA VAL A 69 5.48 -8.14 -7.65
C VAL A 69 4.56 -7.00 -8.10
N ILE A 70 4.87 -6.34 -9.22
CA ILE A 70 4.05 -5.25 -9.76
C ILE A 70 2.62 -5.72 -10.03
N PHE A 71 2.46 -6.90 -10.65
CA PHE A 71 1.14 -7.47 -10.90
C PHE A 71 0.34 -7.70 -9.62
N LEU A 72 0.96 -8.33 -8.61
CA LEU A 72 0.31 -8.61 -7.34
C LEU A 72 -0.07 -7.33 -6.60
N GLU A 73 0.84 -6.37 -6.48
CA GLU A 73 0.56 -5.11 -5.79
C GLU A 73 -0.58 -4.33 -6.44
N ASN A 74 -0.60 -4.24 -7.76
CA ASN A 74 -1.71 -3.62 -8.49
C ASN A 74 -3.05 -4.31 -8.17
N CYS A 75 -3.08 -5.64 -8.13
CA CYS A 75 -4.30 -6.37 -7.77
C CYS A 75 -4.73 -6.10 -6.32
N PHE A 76 -3.80 -6.04 -5.37
CA PHE A 76 -4.09 -5.74 -3.97
C PHE A 76 -4.60 -4.30 -3.77
N GLU A 77 -4.16 -3.36 -4.60
CA GLU A 77 -4.64 -1.98 -4.63
C GLU A 77 -6.03 -1.86 -5.28
N GLU A 78 -6.30 -2.64 -6.34
CA GLU A 78 -7.61 -2.68 -6.99
C GLU A 78 -8.69 -3.26 -6.06
N ILE A 79 -8.34 -4.27 -5.25
CA ILE A 79 -9.24 -4.92 -4.30
C ILE A 79 -9.29 -4.13 -2.98
N PRO A 80 -10.43 -3.50 -2.63
CA PRO A 80 -10.54 -2.69 -1.42
C PRO A 80 -10.15 -3.43 -0.15
N GLU A 81 -9.48 -2.72 0.78
CA GLU A 81 -8.93 -3.28 2.03
C GLU A 81 -9.92 -4.09 2.89
N LYS A 82 -11.21 -3.76 2.82
CA LYS A 82 -12.28 -4.48 3.52
C LYS A 82 -12.51 -5.93 3.06
N TYR A 83 -11.91 -6.34 1.95
CA TYR A 83 -12.02 -7.70 1.43
C TYR A 83 -10.70 -8.45 1.60
N GLY A 84 -10.80 -9.71 2.03
CA GLY A 84 -9.67 -10.63 2.00
C GLY A 84 -9.31 -11.03 0.57
N VAL A 85 -8.06 -11.45 0.41
CA VAL A 85 -7.45 -11.80 -0.87
C VAL A 85 -6.73 -13.13 -0.69
N ASP A 86 -6.93 -14.03 -1.64
CA ASP A 86 -6.18 -15.28 -1.78
C ASP A 86 -5.40 -15.24 -3.10
N ILE A 87 -4.29 -15.98 -3.17
CA ILE A 87 -3.43 -16.05 -4.35
C ILE A 87 -3.39 -17.50 -4.83
N CYS A 88 -3.74 -17.70 -6.10
CA CYS A 88 -3.77 -19.00 -6.74
C CYS A 88 -2.77 -19.02 -7.90
N PHE A 89 -1.71 -19.81 -7.77
CA PHE A 89 -0.76 -20.06 -8.85
C PHE A 89 -1.22 -21.25 -9.69
N TYR A 90 -1.35 -21.06 -11.00
CA TYR A 90 -1.67 -22.11 -11.95
C TYR A 90 -0.40 -22.59 -12.64
N LEU A 91 -0.16 -23.91 -12.57
CA LEU A 91 0.93 -24.56 -13.29
C LEU A 91 0.40 -25.54 -14.35
N PRO A 92 1.17 -25.77 -15.43
CA PRO A 92 0.94 -26.88 -16.35
C PRO A 92 0.87 -28.23 -15.62
N LYS A 93 0.16 -29.20 -16.21
CA LYS A 93 0.09 -30.57 -15.68
C LYS A 93 1.47 -31.24 -15.80
N GLY A 94 2.32 -31.10 -14.79
CA GLY A 94 3.63 -31.71 -14.76
C GLY A 94 4.34 -31.47 -13.42
N GLY A 95 4.42 -32.51 -12.59
CA GLY A 95 5.29 -32.54 -11.41
C GLY A 95 4.83 -31.69 -10.22
N LYS A 96 3.67 -32.02 -9.63
CA LYS A 96 3.29 -31.50 -8.32
C LYS A 96 4.37 -31.83 -7.29
N ASP A 97 4.90 -30.81 -6.63
CA ASP A 97 5.98 -30.94 -5.65
C ASP A 97 5.62 -30.10 -4.42
N ILE A 98 4.96 -30.74 -3.45
CA ILE A 98 4.43 -30.08 -2.25
C ILE A 98 5.55 -29.44 -1.43
N SER A 99 6.73 -30.07 -1.33
CA SER A 99 7.85 -29.53 -0.57
C SER A 99 8.39 -28.25 -1.21
N ARG A 100 8.39 -28.21 -2.55
CA ARG A 100 8.75 -27.01 -3.29
C ARG A 100 7.70 -25.93 -3.13
N GLU A 101 6.41 -26.25 -3.29
CA GLU A 101 5.29 -25.31 -3.05
C GLU A 101 5.40 -24.62 -1.68
N GLU A 102 5.61 -25.39 -0.61
CA GLU A 102 5.80 -24.86 0.75
C GLU A 102 7.02 -23.93 0.84
N SER A 103 8.12 -24.28 0.18
CA SER A 103 9.33 -23.47 0.14
C SER A 103 9.13 -22.15 -0.62
N LEU A 104 8.34 -22.16 -1.71
CA LEU A 104 7.97 -20.97 -2.47
C LEU A 104 7.08 -20.06 -1.65
N ILE A 105 6.03 -20.60 -1.01
CA ILE A 105 5.13 -19.85 -0.13
C ILE A 105 5.94 -19.20 1.01
N ALA A 106 6.86 -19.95 1.62
CA ALA A 106 7.74 -19.41 2.65
C ALA A 106 8.66 -18.30 2.12
N GLY A 107 9.19 -18.43 0.89
CA GLY A 107 9.98 -17.40 0.21
C GLY A 107 9.18 -16.12 -0.01
N ILE A 108 8.00 -16.22 -0.63
CA ILE A 108 7.07 -15.10 -0.84
C ILE A 108 6.73 -14.42 0.49
N LYS A 109 6.37 -15.17 1.53
CA LYS A 109 6.07 -14.59 2.85
C LYS A 109 7.29 -13.93 3.48
N THR A 110 8.49 -14.46 3.25
CA THR A 110 9.73 -13.85 3.72
C THR A 110 10.00 -12.52 3.03
N TYR A 111 9.81 -12.46 1.70
CA TYR A 111 9.89 -11.23 0.91
C TYR A 111 8.97 -10.15 1.49
N TYR A 112 7.65 -10.38 1.55
CA TYR A 112 6.72 -9.36 2.03
C TYR A 112 6.87 -9.03 3.52
N SER A 113 7.35 -9.97 4.34
CA SER A 113 7.67 -9.70 5.75
C SER A 113 8.84 -8.74 5.89
N PHE A 114 9.85 -8.86 5.03
CA PHE A 114 10.97 -7.94 4.98
C PHE A 114 10.50 -6.52 4.60
N TYR A 115 9.73 -6.37 3.51
CA TYR A 115 9.21 -5.06 3.09
C TYR A 115 8.28 -4.44 4.14
N LEU A 116 7.40 -5.22 4.77
CA LEU A 116 6.58 -4.75 5.90
C LEU A 116 7.44 -4.19 7.04
N HIS A 117 8.53 -4.86 7.40
CA HIS A 117 9.42 -4.39 8.46
C HIS A 117 10.10 -3.06 8.08
N GLN A 118 10.47 -2.92 6.81
CA GLN A 118 11.07 -1.69 6.29
C GLN A 118 10.09 -0.52 6.35
N GLU A 119 8.83 -0.72 5.94
CA GLU A 119 7.79 0.31 6.03
C GLU A 119 7.48 0.71 7.48
N ILE A 120 7.37 -0.25 8.39
CA ILE A 120 7.19 0.02 9.82
C ILE A 120 8.36 0.84 10.38
N LYS A 121 9.59 0.55 9.94
CA LYS A 121 10.78 1.29 10.35
C LYS A 121 10.76 2.73 9.81
N ILE A 122 10.37 2.93 8.56
CA ILE A 122 10.20 4.26 7.95
C ILE A 122 9.16 5.05 8.75
N LEU A 123 8.01 4.45 9.06
CA LEU A 123 6.95 5.06 9.85
C LEU A 123 7.46 5.49 11.24
N LYS A 124 8.14 4.60 11.96
CA LYS A 124 8.72 4.91 13.28
C LYS A 124 9.73 6.05 13.21
N ASN A 125 10.59 6.05 12.19
CA ASN A 125 11.57 7.12 11.99
C ASN A 125 10.89 8.46 11.71
N ASN A 126 9.80 8.46 10.93
CA ASN A 126 9.00 9.66 10.68
C ASN A 126 8.36 10.19 11.97
N TYR A 127 7.80 9.33 12.81
CA TYR A 127 7.29 9.73 14.13
C TYR A 127 8.38 10.31 15.03
N HIS A 128 9.57 9.73 15.05
CA HIS A 128 10.69 10.28 15.81
C HIS A 128 11.13 11.65 15.29
N LYS A 129 11.12 11.87 13.97
CA LYS A 129 11.37 13.21 13.39
C LYS A 129 10.30 14.19 13.85
N ILE A 130 9.02 13.86 13.68
CA ILE A 130 7.90 14.71 14.12
C ILE A 130 8.06 15.10 15.60
N PHE A 131 8.33 14.13 16.48
CA PHE A 131 8.53 14.39 17.90
C PHE A 131 9.68 15.38 18.18
N LYS A 132 10.82 15.22 17.50
CA LYS A 132 11.95 16.15 17.63
C LYS A 132 11.59 17.57 17.19
N TYR A 133 10.89 17.72 16.07
CA TYR A 133 10.47 19.02 15.55
C TYR A 133 9.45 19.70 16.48
N VAL A 134 8.51 18.94 17.04
CA VAL A 134 7.59 19.43 18.06
C VAL A 134 8.34 19.91 19.30
N LEU A 135 9.31 19.15 19.80
CA LEU A 135 10.10 19.52 20.98
C LEU A 135 10.89 20.81 20.75
N ILE A 136 11.49 20.96 19.57
CA ILE A 136 12.19 22.19 19.16
C ILE A 136 11.21 23.36 19.10
N ALA A 137 10.06 23.21 18.42
CA ALA A 137 9.04 24.26 18.32
C ALA A 137 8.56 24.71 19.70
N LEU A 138 8.23 23.76 20.59
CA LEU A 138 7.80 24.05 21.96
C LEU A 138 8.89 24.74 22.77
N SER A 139 10.15 24.36 22.57
CA SER A 139 11.29 24.99 23.25
C SER A 139 11.49 26.44 22.80
N LEU A 140 11.42 26.72 21.48
CA LEU A 140 11.52 28.08 20.93
C LEU A 140 10.37 28.97 21.42
N LEU A 141 9.13 28.45 21.38
CA LEU A 141 7.96 29.18 21.87
C LEU A 141 8.01 29.38 23.39
N GLY A 142 8.46 28.37 24.13
CA GLY A 142 8.64 28.45 25.59
C GLY A 142 9.65 29.53 25.99
N VAL A 143 10.79 29.59 25.29
CA VAL A 143 11.79 30.66 25.47
C VAL A 143 11.20 32.03 25.13
N SER A 144 10.46 32.14 24.03
CA SER A 144 9.79 33.39 23.66
C SER A 144 8.81 33.90 24.72
N VAL A 145 7.99 33.02 25.29
CA VAL A 145 7.04 33.37 26.36
C VAL A 145 7.80 33.77 27.63
N PHE A 146 8.85 33.04 28.00
CA PHE A 146 9.67 33.36 29.16
C PHE A 146 10.31 34.74 29.05
N LEU A 147 10.91 35.06 27.90
CA LEU A 147 11.49 36.38 27.63
C LEU A 147 10.43 37.50 27.64
N GLY A 148 9.22 37.23 27.15
CA GLY A 148 8.11 38.18 27.18
C GLY A 148 7.55 38.43 28.59
N SER A 149 7.69 37.48 29.50
CA SER A 149 7.23 37.60 30.89
C SER A 149 8.17 38.41 31.79
N SER A 150 9.42 38.64 31.37
CA SER A 150 10.42 39.34 32.20
C SER A 150 10.19 40.85 32.35
N GLY A 151 9.17 41.44 31.70
CA GLY A 151 8.73 42.83 31.92
C GLY A 151 9.72 43.93 31.48
N ASP A 152 10.95 43.57 31.14
CA ASP A 152 11.99 44.49 30.69
C ASP A 152 11.77 44.94 29.25
N LYS A 153 11.57 46.24 29.06
CA LYS A 153 11.39 46.92 27.76
C LYS A 153 12.69 47.04 26.95
N ASN A 154 13.55 46.03 27.01
CA ASN A 154 14.80 46.01 26.26
C ASN A 154 14.52 45.66 24.78
N ILE A 155 14.77 46.60 23.88
CA ILE A 155 14.51 46.47 22.42
C ILE A 155 15.23 45.24 21.83
N ILE A 156 16.45 44.95 22.30
CA ILE A 156 17.26 43.80 21.86
C ILE A 156 16.56 42.48 22.25
N LEU A 157 16.12 42.36 23.50
CA LEU A 157 15.38 41.19 24.00
C LEU A 157 14.06 41.00 23.26
N GLY A 158 13.33 42.08 22.99
CA GLY A 158 12.10 42.04 22.19
C GLY A 158 12.32 41.56 20.75
N THR A 159 13.44 41.94 20.12
CA THR A 159 13.80 41.47 18.76
C THR A 159 14.15 39.97 18.78
N ILE A 160 14.92 39.52 19.77
CA ILE A 160 15.27 38.11 19.96
C ILE A 160 14.01 37.27 20.20
N GLN A 161 13.10 37.75 21.04
CA GLN A 161 11.81 37.11 21.31
C GLN A 161 11.00 36.91 20.02
N GLN A 162 10.93 37.94 19.16
CA GLN A 162 10.26 37.83 17.87
C GLN A 162 10.92 36.78 16.96
N GLY A 163 12.25 36.68 16.96
CA GLY A 163 12.99 35.63 16.26
C GLY A 163 12.61 34.21 16.73
N PHE A 164 12.51 34.01 18.05
CA PHE A 164 12.04 32.74 18.63
C PHE A 164 10.59 32.41 18.26
N ASN A 165 9.69 33.40 18.23
CA ASN A 165 8.31 33.21 17.78
C ASN A 165 8.22 32.77 16.32
N ILE A 166 8.94 33.46 15.43
CA ILE A 166 8.98 33.14 14.00
C ILE A 166 9.56 31.74 13.81
N GLY A 167 10.67 31.43 14.48
CA GLY A 167 11.27 30.09 14.45
C GLY A 167 10.30 29.02 14.91
N GLY A 168 9.66 29.20 16.07
CA GLY A 168 8.66 28.28 16.60
C GLY A 168 7.52 28.00 15.63
N TRP A 169 7.00 29.03 14.97
CA TRP A 169 5.96 28.87 13.94
C TRP A 169 6.45 28.12 12.69
N VAL A 170 7.68 28.39 12.22
CA VAL A 170 8.28 27.67 11.08
C VAL A 170 8.41 26.17 11.37
N PHE A 171 8.91 25.80 12.55
CA PHE A 171 8.99 24.40 12.94
C PHE A 171 7.61 23.76 13.14
N LEU A 172 6.62 24.51 13.60
CA LEU A 172 5.24 24.01 13.73
C LEU A 172 4.62 23.71 12.35
N TRP A 173 4.86 24.57 11.36
CA TRP A 173 4.41 24.32 9.99
C TRP A 173 5.03 23.04 9.41
N GLU A 174 6.32 22.79 9.68
CA GLU A 174 6.99 21.57 9.26
C GLU A 174 6.41 20.31 9.92
N VAL A 175 5.97 20.39 11.17
CA VAL A 175 5.24 19.29 11.81
C VAL A 175 3.92 19.00 11.09
N ILE A 176 3.17 20.04 10.72
CA ILE A 176 1.91 19.91 10.00
C ILE A 176 2.16 19.23 8.63
N SER A 177 3.16 19.67 7.88
CA SER A 177 3.50 19.05 6.58
C SER A 177 3.86 17.56 6.76
N MET A 178 4.74 17.24 7.71
CA MET A 178 5.14 15.86 8.00
C MET A 178 3.99 14.95 8.47
N VAL A 179 2.91 15.49 9.04
CA VAL A 179 1.74 14.69 9.44
C VAL A 179 0.78 14.49 8.26
N PHE A 180 0.53 15.53 7.46
CA PHE A 180 -0.50 15.50 6.42
C PHE A 180 -0.09 14.74 5.15
N PHE A 181 1.20 14.74 4.79
CA PHE A 181 1.68 14.18 3.53
C PHE A 181 2.04 12.68 3.62
N PRO A 182 3.00 12.22 4.45
CA PRO A 182 3.50 10.84 4.39
C PRO A 182 2.63 9.81 5.13
N GLY A 183 1.76 10.22 6.06
CA GLY A 183 1.08 9.27 6.96
C GLY A 183 0.11 8.31 6.26
N ARG A 184 -0.52 8.73 5.16
CA ARG A 184 -1.51 7.91 4.45
C ARG A 184 -0.89 6.87 3.53
N GLU A 185 0.16 7.23 2.81
CA GLU A 185 0.83 6.32 1.87
C GLU A 185 1.51 5.18 2.63
N VAL A 186 2.33 5.49 3.65
CA VAL A 186 3.04 4.45 4.43
C VAL A 186 2.08 3.54 5.18
N SER A 187 0.98 4.08 5.73
CA SER A 187 -0.02 3.24 6.41
C SER A 187 -0.78 2.33 5.45
N SER A 188 -1.03 2.78 4.22
CA SER A 188 -1.65 1.98 3.16
C SER A 188 -0.75 0.81 2.77
N GLU A 189 0.55 1.06 2.58
CA GLU A 189 1.55 0.03 2.26
C GLU A 189 1.67 -1.03 3.37
N ILE A 190 1.68 -0.60 4.64
CA ILE A 190 1.67 -1.52 5.79
C ILE A 190 0.41 -2.41 5.78
N SER A 191 -0.77 -1.83 5.54
CA SER A 191 -2.03 -2.58 5.43
C SER A 191 -1.99 -3.57 4.27
N LYS A 192 -1.47 -3.15 3.11
CA LYS A 192 -1.29 -3.97 1.90
C LYS A 192 -0.41 -5.20 2.18
N TYR A 193 0.78 -5.00 2.75
CA TYR A 193 1.68 -6.10 3.08
C TYR A 193 1.15 -7.01 4.20
N GLN A 194 0.45 -6.47 5.19
CA GLN A 194 -0.24 -7.29 6.20
C GLN A 194 -1.32 -8.16 5.58
N ARG A 195 -2.14 -7.60 4.67
CA ARG A 195 -3.14 -8.37 3.90
C ARG A 195 -2.46 -9.46 3.06
N PHE A 196 -1.33 -9.15 2.45
CA PHE A 196 -0.56 -10.12 1.69
C PHE A 196 -0.11 -11.29 2.58
N LEU A 197 0.52 -11.02 3.72
CA LEU A 197 1.02 -12.07 4.64
C LEU A 197 -0.09 -12.98 5.19
N ASN A 198 -1.29 -12.41 5.34
CA ASN A 198 -2.49 -13.10 5.79
C ASN A 198 -3.24 -13.84 4.65
N SER A 199 -2.89 -13.60 3.39
CA SER A 199 -3.50 -14.26 2.25
C SER A 199 -3.23 -15.77 2.25
N LEU A 200 -4.22 -16.54 1.80
CA LEU A 200 -4.03 -17.95 1.51
C LEU A 200 -3.36 -18.06 0.13
N ILE A 201 -2.19 -18.70 0.08
CA ILE A 201 -1.45 -18.97 -1.16
C ILE A 201 -1.54 -20.46 -1.43
N TYR A 202 -2.00 -20.83 -2.62
CA TYR A 202 -2.14 -22.23 -3.04
C TYR A 202 -1.90 -22.41 -4.54
N PHE A 203 -1.72 -23.66 -4.94
CA PHE A 203 -1.40 -24.05 -6.32
C PHE A 203 -2.52 -24.89 -6.92
N LYS A 204 -2.85 -24.61 -8.19
CA LYS A 204 -3.75 -25.41 -9.02
C LYS A 204 -3.01 -25.90 -10.27
N TYR A 205 -3.43 -27.07 -10.76
CA TYR A 205 -2.76 -27.76 -11.86
C TYR A 205 -3.69 -27.97 -13.04
N GLY A 206 -3.26 -27.49 -14.20
CA GLY A 206 -3.94 -27.64 -15.47
C GLY A 206 -4.86 -26.48 -15.84
N ASN A 207 -5.14 -26.40 -17.15
CA ASN A 207 -6.10 -25.47 -17.70
C ASN A 207 -7.53 -25.97 -17.40
N GLU A 208 -8.14 -25.51 -16.31
CA GLU A 208 -9.61 -25.58 -16.15
C GLU A 208 -10.30 -24.43 -16.89
N ASN A 209 -9.75 -24.03 -18.05
CA ASN A 209 -10.44 -23.19 -19.02
C ASN A 209 -10.74 -24.09 -20.23
N SER A 210 -11.85 -24.83 -20.14
CA SER A 210 -12.60 -25.38 -21.28
C SER A 210 -13.98 -24.77 -21.28
#